data_AF-A0A2E4CTU5-F1
#
_entry.id   AF-A0A2E4CTU5-F1
#
_cell.length_a   1.000
_cell.length_b   1.000
_cell.length_c   1.000
_cell.angle_alpha   90.00
_cell.angle_beta   90.00
_cell.angle_gamma   90.00
#
_symmetry.space_group_name_H-M   'P 1'
#
loop_
_entity.id
_entity.type
_entity.pdbx_description
1 polymer ?
#
loop_
_entity_poly.entity_id
_entity_poly.type
_entity_poly.pdbx_seq_one_letter_code
_entity_poly.pdbx_strand_id
1 'polypeptide(L)'
;MDDGHAVARVVIDAALEGDLQACNIILARIAPALRPEAQPVQFEFDPTASTVAQVEAVLAAVASGGVPVDLGKQLIESVKALADVRAVEELEARLAALEAKQ
;
A
#
# COMPACT_ATOMS: atom_id res chain seq x y z
N MET A 1 6.08 -25.57 30.45
CA MET A 1 6.41 -24.45 29.56
C MET A 1 6.34 -23.15 30.35
N ASP A 2 7.21 -22.98 31.36
CA ASP A 2 7.17 -21.80 32.26
C ASP A 2 8.55 -21.11 32.39
N ASP A 3 9.56 -21.59 31.65
CA ASP A 3 10.91 -21.03 31.68
C ASP A 3 10.99 -19.64 31.02
N GLY A 4 9.94 -19.21 30.34
CA GLY A 4 9.88 -17.91 29.66
C GLY A 4 10.06 -16.73 30.61
N HIS A 5 9.49 -16.79 31.81
CA HIS A 5 9.64 -15.73 32.81
C HIS A 5 11.06 -15.67 33.38
N ALA A 6 11.69 -16.82 33.58
CA ALA A 6 13.08 -16.91 34.05
C ALA A 6 14.05 -16.35 33.01
N VAL A 7 13.88 -16.73 31.73
CA VAL A 7 14.68 -16.21 30.62
C VAL A 7 14.49 -14.69 30.49
N ALA A 8 13.26 -14.19 30.59
CA ALA A 8 12.99 -12.76 30.50
C ALA A 8 13.71 -11.97 31.62
N ARG A 9 13.74 -12.50 32.86
CA ARG A 9 14.47 -11.87 33.96
C ARG A 9 15.96 -11.75 33.67
N VAL A 10 16.59 -12.82 33.20
CA VAL A 10 18.03 -12.84 32.86
C VAL A 10 18.37 -11.81 31.78
N VAL A 11 17.53 -11.70 30.74
CA VAL A 11 17.73 -10.73 29.66
C VAL A 11 17.54 -9.28 30.15
N ILE A 12 16.60 -9.04 31.06
CA ILE A 12 16.40 -7.72 31.67
C ILE A 12 17.61 -7.31 32.50
N ASP A 13 18.13 -8.21 33.34
CA ASP A 13 19.26 -7.90 34.21
C ASP A 13 20.52 -7.60 33.37
N ALA A 14 20.79 -8.40 32.34
CA ALA A 14 21.90 -8.17 31.40
C ALA A 14 21.79 -6.81 30.67
N ALA A 15 20.57 -6.42 30.26
CA ALA A 15 20.35 -5.13 29.62
C ALA A 15 20.59 -3.95 30.59
N LEU A 16 20.16 -4.08 31.85
CA LEU A 16 20.39 -3.06 32.88
C LEU A 16 21.88 -2.92 33.22
N GLU A 17 22.67 -3.98 33.06
CA GLU A 17 24.13 -3.97 33.19
C GLU A 17 24.86 -3.37 31.97
N GLY A 18 24.13 -3.07 30.89
CA GLY A 18 24.67 -2.40 29.71
C GLY A 18 25.00 -3.33 28.53
N ASP A 19 24.53 -4.57 28.53
CA ASP A 19 24.61 -5.45 27.35
C ASP A 19 23.75 -4.88 26.21
N LEU A 20 24.40 -4.30 25.20
CA LEU A 20 23.75 -3.69 24.04
C LEU A 20 22.91 -4.68 23.22
N GLN A 21 23.22 -5.99 23.24
CA GLN A 21 22.42 -7.01 22.56
C GLN A 21 21.11 -7.25 23.32
N ALA A 22 21.18 -7.41 24.64
CA ALA A 22 19.99 -7.55 25.49
C ALA A 22 19.10 -6.29 25.43
N CYS A 23 19.72 -5.10 25.45
CA CYS A 23 19.05 -3.83 25.24
C CYS A 23 18.32 -3.79 23.89
N ASN A 24 18.95 -4.21 22.79
CA ASN A 24 18.30 -4.21 21.47
C ASN A 24 17.09 -5.15 21.41
N ILE A 25 17.19 -6.34 22.01
CA ILE A 25 16.07 -7.31 22.09
C ILE A 25 14.87 -6.70 22.84
N ILE A 26 15.12 -6.03 23.98
CA ILE A 26 14.08 -5.39 24.79
C ILE A 26 13.52 -4.16 24.07
N LEU A 27 14.38 -3.30 23.52
CA LEU A 27 13.98 -2.08 22.81
C LEU A 27 13.13 -2.41 21.57
N ALA A 28 13.42 -3.50 20.85
CA ALA A 28 12.58 -3.94 19.73
C ALA A 28 11.13 -4.28 20.14
N ARG A 29 10.87 -4.57 21.43
CA ARG A 29 9.54 -4.84 21.97
C ARG A 29 8.88 -3.62 22.59
N ILE A 30 9.66 -2.73 23.22
CA ILE A 30 9.16 -1.52 23.91
C ILE A 30 9.01 -0.34 22.94
N ALA A 31 9.96 -0.18 22.03
CA ALA A 31 10.00 0.84 21.00
C ALA A 31 10.05 0.15 19.63
N PRO A 32 8.97 -0.57 19.23
CA PRO A 32 8.93 -1.18 17.90
C PRO A 32 9.23 -0.10 16.88
N ALA A 33 10.12 -0.40 15.93
CA ALA A 33 10.44 0.51 14.85
C ALA A 33 9.12 0.96 14.21
N LEU A 34 8.85 2.27 14.24
CA LEU A 34 7.74 2.84 13.50
C LEU A 34 7.91 2.35 12.07
N ARG A 35 6.94 1.54 11.60
CA ARG A 35 6.91 1.20 10.19
C ARG A 35 6.92 2.53 9.43
N PRO A 36 7.76 2.71 8.42
CA PRO A 36 7.66 3.87 7.55
C PRO A 36 6.26 3.82 6.94
N GLU A 37 5.34 4.60 7.48
CA GLU A 37 4.04 4.80 6.86
C GLU A 37 4.26 5.82 5.75
N ALA A 38 3.92 5.43 4.53
CA ALA A 38 3.87 6.39 3.44
C ALA A 38 2.87 7.48 3.86
N GLN A 39 3.33 8.74 3.85
CA GLN A 39 2.47 9.86 4.19
C GLN A 39 1.24 9.84 3.26
N PRO A 40 0.01 10.00 3.80
CA PRO A 40 -1.18 10.01 2.97
C PRO A 40 -1.07 11.16 1.95
N VAL A 41 -1.29 10.81 0.68
CA VAL A 41 -1.24 11.76 -0.43
C VAL A 41 -2.65 12.23 -0.75
N GLN A 42 -2.79 13.53 -0.97
CA GLN A 42 -4.04 14.16 -1.39
C GLN A 42 -3.84 14.81 -2.75
N PHE A 43 -4.69 14.47 -3.70
CA PHE A 43 -4.76 15.08 -5.01
C PHE A 43 -6.20 15.05 -5.51
N GLU A 44 -6.55 15.96 -6.41
CA GLU A 44 -7.86 15.97 -7.04
C GLU A 44 -8.01 14.77 -7.98
N PHE A 45 -9.04 13.95 -7.72
CA PHE A 45 -9.31 12.76 -8.51
C PHE A 45 -10.82 12.60 -8.67
N ASP A 46 -11.29 12.59 -9.91
CA ASP A 46 -12.68 12.30 -10.25
C ASP A 46 -12.82 10.84 -10.70
N PRO A 47 -13.44 9.96 -9.88
CA PRO A 47 -13.60 8.54 -10.23
C PRO A 47 -14.62 8.31 -11.34
N THR A 48 -15.43 9.31 -11.68
CA THR A 48 -16.46 9.24 -12.73
C THR A 48 -15.94 9.71 -14.08
N ALA A 49 -14.79 10.39 -14.11
CA ALA A 49 -14.14 10.82 -15.33
C ALA A 49 -13.68 9.63 -16.19
N SER A 50 -13.35 9.91 -17.46
CA SER A 50 -12.77 8.89 -18.34
C SER A 50 -11.44 8.37 -17.78
N THR A 51 -11.09 7.13 -18.10
CA THR A 51 -9.81 6.52 -17.70
C THR A 51 -8.62 7.39 -18.11
N VAL A 52 -8.69 8.05 -19.27
CA VAL A 52 -7.65 8.98 -19.75
C VAL A 52 -7.51 10.18 -18.82
N ALA A 53 -8.62 10.85 -18.49
CA ALA A 53 -8.62 11.99 -17.57
C ALA A 53 -8.15 11.61 -16.16
N GLN A 54 -8.48 10.39 -15.70
CA GLN A 54 -7.98 9.86 -14.43
C GLN A 54 -6.45 9.69 -14.44
N VAL A 55 -5.88 9.15 -15.53
CA VAL A 55 -4.43 9.01 -15.68
C VAL A 55 -3.74 10.38 -15.77
N GLU A 56 -4.31 11.33 -16.51
CA GLU A 56 -3.80 12.70 -16.60
C GLU A 56 -3.79 13.41 -15.23
N ALA A 57 -4.85 13.23 -14.43
CA ALA A 57 -4.92 13.77 -13.07
C ALA A 57 -3.81 13.21 -12.16
N VAL A 58 -3.54 11.90 -12.24
CA VAL A 58 -2.44 11.28 -11.50
C VAL A 58 -1.08 11.83 -11.97
N LEU A 59 -0.87 11.96 -13.28
CA LEU A 59 0.37 12.51 -13.83
C LEU A 59 0.59 13.97 -13.41
N ALA A 60 -0.48 14.78 -13.40
CA ALA A 60 -0.43 16.17 -12.94
C ALA A 60 -0.05 16.25 -11.45
N ALA A 61 -0.62 15.37 -10.62
CA ALA A 61 -0.34 15.31 -9.19
C ALA A 61 1.10 14.84 -8.88
N VAL A 62 1.67 13.97 -9.73
CA VAL A 62 3.09 13.61 -9.67
C VAL A 62 3.97 14.79 -10.08
N ALA A 63 3.62 15.48 -11.15
CA ALA A 63 4.39 16.63 -11.66
C ALA A 63 4.41 17.81 -10.69
N SER A 64 3.33 18.02 -9.91
CA SER A 64 3.26 19.05 -8.88
C SER A 64 3.98 18.70 -7.58
N GLY A 65 4.49 17.46 -7.46
CA GLY A 65 5.15 16.96 -6.26
C GLY A 65 4.18 16.52 -5.15
N GLY A 66 2.88 16.52 -5.40
CA GLY A 66 1.89 16.03 -4.44
C GLY A 66 1.91 14.51 -4.28
N VAL A 67 2.23 13.77 -5.35
CA VAL A 67 2.29 12.31 -5.38
C VAL A 67 3.72 11.84 -5.69
N PRO A 68 4.32 10.95 -4.87
CA PRO A 68 5.57 10.28 -5.21
C PRO A 68 5.48 9.50 -6.53
N VAL A 69 6.57 9.49 -7.31
CA VAL A 69 6.58 8.88 -8.65
C VAL A 69 6.27 7.38 -8.63
N ASP A 70 6.74 6.67 -7.61
CA ASP A 70 6.44 5.25 -7.38
C ASP A 70 4.95 5.01 -7.12
N LEU A 71 4.33 5.83 -6.27
CA LEU A 71 2.90 5.76 -6.01
C LEU A 71 2.08 6.12 -7.26
N GLY A 72 2.51 7.14 -8.01
CA GLY A 72 1.87 7.53 -9.26
C GLY A 72 1.82 6.39 -10.30
N LYS A 73 2.91 5.63 -10.43
CA LYS A 73 2.94 4.45 -11.31
C LYS A 73 1.92 3.39 -10.87
N GLN A 74 1.87 3.09 -9.57
CA GLN A 74 0.95 2.10 -9.01
C GLN A 74 -0.52 2.52 -9.20
N LEU A 75 -0.82 3.81 -9.08
CA LEU A 75 -2.16 4.36 -9.33
C LEU A 75 -2.56 4.22 -10.80
N ILE A 76 -1.66 4.54 -11.75
CA ILE A 76 -1.91 4.40 -13.18
C ILE A 76 -2.15 2.92 -13.55
N GLU A 77 -1.38 2.00 -12.98
CA GLU A 77 -1.60 0.55 -13.16
C GLU A 77 -2.98 0.10 -12.65
N SER A 78 -3.41 0.65 -11.51
CA SER A 78 -4.74 0.36 -10.96
C SER A 78 -5.87 0.89 -11.85
N VAL A 79 -5.71 2.10 -12.40
CA VAL A 79 -6.66 2.70 -13.35
C VAL A 79 -6.72 1.86 -14.64
N LYS A 80 -5.58 1.36 -15.12
CA LYS A 80 -5.53 0.44 -16.27
C LYS A 80 -6.30 -0.85 -15.99
N ALA A 81 -6.09 -1.48 -14.84
CA ALA A 81 -6.80 -2.70 -14.47
C ALA A 81 -8.33 -2.51 -14.49
N LEU A 82 -8.82 -1.37 -14.00
CA LEU A 82 -10.24 -1.03 -14.08
C LEU A 82 -10.72 -0.87 -15.52
N ALA A 83 -9.93 -0.24 -16.38
CA ALA A 83 -10.27 -0.07 -17.79
C ALA A 83 -10.35 -1.40 -18.54
N ASP A 84 -9.42 -2.32 -18.25
CA ASP A 84 -9.42 -3.66 -18.84
C ASP A 84 -10.68 -4.44 -18.44
N VAL A 85 -11.10 -4.37 -17.16
CA VAL A 85 -12.37 -4.98 -16.71
C VAL A 85 -13.57 -4.41 -17.46
N ARG A 86 -13.68 -3.07 -17.55
CA ARG A 86 -14.78 -2.42 -18.28
C ARG A 86 -14.82 -2.82 -19.76
N ALA A 87 -13.65 -2.95 -20.39
CA ALA A 87 -13.56 -3.37 -21.78
C ALA A 87 -14.07 -4.81 -21.98
N VAL A 88 -13.75 -5.72 -21.04
CA VAL A 88 -14.28 -7.09 -21.04
C VAL A 88 -15.80 -7.07 -20.90
N GLU A 89 -16.35 -6.34 -19.92
CA GLU A 89 -17.80 -6.23 -19.72
C GLU A 89 -18.53 -5.68 -20.96
N GLU A 90 -17.97 -4.66 -21.63
CA GLU A 90 -18.55 -4.10 -22.85
C GLU A 90 -18.58 -5.14 -23.99
N LEU A 91 -17.48 -5.90 -24.16
CA LEU A 91 -17.39 -6.94 -25.18
C LEU A 91 -18.38 -8.08 -24.91
N GLU A 92 -18.52 -8.52 -23.67
CA GLU A 92 -19.51 -9.52 -23.25
C GLU A 92 -20.94 -9.05 -23.55
N ALA A 93 -21.27 -7.81 -23.20
CA ALA A 93 -22.59 -7.24 -23.48
C ALA A 93 -22.90 -7.17 -24.97
N ARG A 94 -21.91 -6.80 -25.79
CA ARG A 94 -22.05 -6.76 -27.25
C ARG A 94 -22.20 -8.15 -27.85
N LEU A 95 -21.49 -9.15 -27.32
CA LEU A 95 -21.59 -10.53 -27.76
C LEU A 95 -22.99 -11.09 -27.47
N ALA A 96 -23.48 -10.92 -26.23
CA ALA A 96 -24.82 -11.37 -25.84
C ALA A 96 -25.93 -10.74 -26.71
N ALA A 97 -25.79 -9.44 -27.04
CA ALA A 97 -26.75 -8.75 -27.90
C ALA A 97 -26.73 -9.25 -29.36
N LEU A 98 -25.60 -9.77 -29.84
CA LEU A 98 -25.48 -10.37 -31.16
C LEU A 98 -26.03 -11.80 -31.17
N GLU A 99 -25.74 -12.58 -30.13
CA GLU A 99 -26.26 -13.95 -29.96
C GLU A 99 -27.78 -13.97 -29.82
N ALA A 100 -28.38 -12.97 -29.16
CA ALA A 100 -29.83 -12.84 -29.04
C ALA A 100 -30.57 -12.49 -30.35
N LYS A 101 -29.84 -12.12 -31.41
CA LYS A 101 -30.40 -11.78 -32.74
C LYS A 101 -30.32 -12.93 -33.74
N GLN A 102 -29.70 -14.05 -33.38
CA GLN A 102 -29.62 -15.28 -34.19
C GLN A 102 -30.67 -16.28 -33.72
#